data_AF-A0A835MV53-F1
#
_entry.id   AF-A0A835MV53-F1
#
_cell.length_a   1.000
_cell.length_b   1.000
_cell.length_c   1.000
_cell.angle_alpha   90.00
_cell.angle_beta   90.00
_cell.angle_gamma   90.00
#
_symmetry.space_group_name_H-M   'P 1'
#
loop_
_entity.id
_entity.type
_entity.pdbx_description
1 polymer ?
#
loop_
_entity_poly.entity_id
_entity_poly.type
_entity_poly.pdbx_seq_one_letter_code
_entity_poly.pdbx_strand_id
1 'polypeptide(L)'
;MKPKRDWAADWISNNDDTVRSFPIFVGGASLLAVLVNRAVTGIAPVADASSSQSRADLLTLGLAVTNILTGLVWLTIRPKSISVVNPQGVECWFICSHLPDIVFSELLWAWESLSGVTRCRSLVVVYDCRCILQIGVAAESVNNEALAVDAAKLTQGSLYQAAIKSASQSYLANLSLYPGRSELPFLPLNTQAVILQPLGDKGIVVIGGDTIRGFTSSDQAWITLIGEKLDASLAKYVTNER
;
A
#
# COMPACT_ATOMS: atom_id res chain seq x y z
N MET A 1 7.62 -4.82 -23.35
CA MET A 1 7.91 -3.36 -23.35
C MET A 1 8.45 -2.99 -21.97
N LYS A 2 9.72 -2.59 -21.85
CA LYS A 2 10.23 -2.01 -20.59
C LYS A 2 9.60 -0.62 -20.43
N PRO A 3 9.06 -0.25 -19.25
CA PRO A 3 8.57 1.10 -19.04
C PRO A 3 9.73 2.07 -19.26
N LYS A 4 9.49 3.11 -20.06
CA LYS A 4 10.46 4.16 -20.35
C LYS A 4 10.73 4.88 -19.03
N ARG A 5 11.88 4.60 -18.39
CA ARG A 5 12.27 5.26 -17.12
C ARG A 5 12.33 6.75 -17.39
N ASP A 6 11.44 7.48 -16.75
CA ASP A 6 11.36 8.92 -16.87
C ASP A 6 12.42 9.51 -15.93
N TRP A 7 13.56 9.88 -16.51
CA TRP A 7 14.74 10.34 -15.75
C TRP A 7 14.41 11.50 -14.81
N ALA A 8 13.48 12.37 -15.21
CA ALA A 8 13.02 13.48 -14.38
C ALA A 8 12.27 12.99 -13.13
N ALA A 9 11.41 11.98 -13.27
CA ALA A 9 10.66 11.42 -12.14
C ALA A 9 11.60 10.70 -11.16
N ASP A 10 12.58 9.94 -11.67
CA ASP A 10 13.59 9.27 -10.85
C ASP A 10 14.44 10.30 -10.07
N TRP A 11 14.82 11.43 -10.70
CA TRP A 11 15.59 12.49 -10.04
C TRP A 11 14.78 13.25 -8.97
N ILE A 12 13.51 13.55 -9.25
CA ILE A 12 12.60 14.22 -8.31
C ILE A 12 12.36 13.32 -7.09
N SER A 13 12.11 12.02 -7.30
CA SER A 13 11.90 11.07 -6.20
C SER A 13 13.12 10.95 -5.29
N ASN A 14 14.33 11.05 -5.86
CA ASN A 14 15.57 10.93 -5.09
C ASN A 14 15.94 12.23 -4.35
N ASN A 15 15.42 13.38 -4.78
CA ASN A 15 15.70 14.71 -4.20
C ASN A 15 14.41 15.40 -3.72
N ASP A 16 13.45 14.65 -3.18
CA ASP A 16 12.11 15.15 -2.81
C ASP A 16 12.18 16.36 -1.87
N ASP A 17 13.08 16.34 -0.88
CA ASP A 17 13.29 17.48 0.03
C ASP A 17 13.79 18.75 -0.69
N THR A 18 14.66 18.60 -1.68
CA THR A 18 15.20 19.73 -2.46
C THR A 18 14.15 20.30 -3.40
N VAL A 19 13.36 19.44 -4.06
CA VAL A 19 12.29 19.88 -4.95
C VAL A 19 11.18 20.59 -4.18
N ARG A 20 10.84 20.10 -2.98
CA ARG A 20 9.81 20.71 -2.12
C ARG A 20 10.22 22.05 -1.52
N SER A 21 11.52 22.23 -1.24
CA SER A 21 12.06 23.49 -0.71
C SER A 21 12.40 24.51 -1.81
N PHE A 22 12.37 24.11 -3.09
CA PHE A 22 12.68 24.98 -4.22
C PHE A 22 11.86 26.28 -4.26
N PRO A 23 10.52 26.29 -4.05
CA PRO A 23 9.74 27.53 -3.99
C PRO A 23 10.18 28.48 -2.87
N ILE A 24 10.65 27.94 -1.74
CA ILE A 24 11.18 28.74 -0.63
C ILE A 24 12.48 29.42 -1.04
N PHE A 25 13.39 28.68 -1.69
CA PHE A 25 14.66 29.24 -2.15
C PHE A 25 14.44 30.34 -3.19
N VAL A 26 13.58 30.10 -4.18
CA VAL A 26 13.24 31.10 -5.21
C VAL A 26 12.55 32.31 -4.60
N GLY A 27 11.61 32.12 -3.67
CA GLY A 27 10.95 33.23 -2.97
C GLY A 27 11.92 34.03 -2.08
N GLY A 28 12.80 33.36 -1.33
CA GLY A 28 13.83 33.99 -0.50
C GLY A 28 14.84 34.78 -1.34
N ALA A 29 15.32 34.21 -2.45
CA ALA A 29 16.20 34.90 -3.39
C ALA A 29 15.52 36.13 -4.02
N SER A 30 14.22 36.04 -4.32
CA SER A 30 13.44 37.16 -4.86
C SER A 30 13.28 38.30 -3.84
N LEU A 31 12.99 37.98 -2.56
CA LEU A 31 12.95 38.99 -1.48
C LEU A 31 14.31 39.68 -1.33
N LEU A 32 15.39 38.89 -1.32
CA LEU A 32 16.75 39.41 -1.19
C LEU A 32 17.10 40.31 -2.38
N ALA A 33 16.73 39.92 -3.61
CA ALA A 33 16.94 40.73 -4.80
C ALA A 33 16.21 42.08 -4.71
N VAL A 34 14.97 42.12 -4.21
CA VAL A 34 14.23 43.38 -4.00
C VAL A 34 14.91 44.26 -2.94
N LEU A 35 15.35 43.67 -1.82
CA LEU A 35 16.05 44.41 -0.76
C LEU A 35 17.38 45.00 -1.26
N VAL A 36 18.16 44.22 -2.03
CA VAL A 36 19.41 44.70 -2.64
C VAL A 36 19.12 45.78 -3.67
N ASN A 37 18.13 45.58 -4.54
CA ASN A 37 17.72 46.58 -5.53
C ASN A 37 17.37 47.93 -4.87
N ARG A 38 16.65 47.89 -3.74
CA ARG A 38 16.33 49.10 -2.97
C ARG A 38 17.52 49.70 -2.23
N ALA A 39 18.39 48.87 -1.64
CA ALA A 39 19.60 49.34 -0.96
C ALA A 39 20.54 50.08 -1.93
N VAL A 40 20.70 49.57 -3.15
CA VAL A 40 21.57 50.17 -4.18
C VAL A 40 20.95 51.44 -4.78
N THR A 41 19.62 51.50 -4.92
CA THR A 41 18.93 52.66 -5.51
C THR A 41 18.70 53.82 -4.53
N GLY A 42 19.00 53.65 -3.23
CA GLY A 42 19.01 54.74 -2.25
C GLY A 42 17.64 55.34 -1.92
N ILE A 43 16.55 54.66 -2.30
CA ILE A 43 15.18 55.09 -2.04
C ILE A 43 14.79 54.69 -0.60
N ALA A 44 14.40 55.66 0.23
CA ALA A 44 13.91 55.42 1.59
C ALA A 44 12.73 54.43 1.58
N PRO A 45 12.51 53.63 2.66
CA PRO A 45 11.48 52.57 2.70
C PRO A 45 10.03 53.11 2.68
N VAL A 46 9.85 54.41 2.49
CA VAL A 46 8.56 55.08 2.47
C VAL A 46 7.96 54.97 1.08
N ALA A 47 6.71 54.50 1.05
CA ALA A 47 5.97 54.14 -0.15
C ALA A 47 5.54 55.37 -0.97
N ASP A 48 6.48 56.02 -1.66
CA ASP A 48 6.09 56.85 -2.80
C ASP A 48 5.65 55.91 -3.94
N ALA A 49 4.36 55.61 -3.97
CA ALA A 49 3.70 54.77 -4.95
C ALA A 49 3.61 55.41 -6.36
N SER A 50 4.34 56.51 -6.62
CA SER A 50 4.26 57.25 -7.87
C SER A 50 5.10 56.62 -8.99
N SER A 51 6.18 55.89 -8.66
CA SER A 51 7.09 55.31 -9.65
C SER A 51 6.68 53.89 -10.07
N SER A 52 6.93 53.56 -11.34
CA SER A 52 6.77 52.20 -11.89
C SER A 52 7.63 51.17 -11.15
N GLN A 53 8.79 51.58 -10.64
CA GLN A 53 9.69 50.75 -9.84
C GLN A 53 9.05 50.31 -8.53
N SER A 54 8.37 51.21 -7.81
CA SER A 54 7.66 50.87 -6.56
C SER A 54 6.53 49.84 -6.79
N ARG A 55 5.82 49.95 -7.92
CA ARG A 55 4.77 48.98 -8.31
C ARG A 55 5.33 47.60 -8.64
N ALA A 56 6.46 47.55 -9.35
CA ALA A 56 7.14 46.29 -9.66
C ALA A 56 7.65 45.61 -8.38
N ASP A 57 8.28 46.37 -7.48
CA ASP A 57 8.74 45.84 -6.17
C ASP A 57 7.58 45.24 -5.37
N LEU A 58 6.41 45.91 -5.31
CA LEU A 58 5.23 45.38 -4.62
C LEU A 58 4.74 44.06 -5.21
N LEU A 59 4.71 43.94 -6.54
CA LEU A 59 4.33 42.69 -7.21
C LEU A 59 5.35 41.58 -6.94
N THR A 60 6.65 41.90 -6.98
CA THR A 60 7.72 40.94 -6.69
C THR A 60 7.71 40.50 -5.22
N LEU A 61 7.46 41.40 -4.26
CA LEU A 61 7.28 41.05 -2.86
C LEU A 61 6.08 40.12 -2.67
N GLY A 62 4.94 40.42 -3.31
CA GLY A 62 3.75 39.57 -3.29
C GLY A 62 4.04 38.17 -3.83
N LEU A 63 4.68 38.08 -5.00
CA LEU A 63 5.09 36.81 -5.61
C LEU A 63 6.05 36.04 -4.70
N ALA A 64 7.05 36.70 -4.13
CA ALA A 64 8.02 36.08 -3.26
C ALA A 64 7.39 35.49 -2.00
N VAL A 65 6.45 36.21 -1.36
CA VAL A 65 5.68 35.72 -0.21
C VAL A 65 4.83 34.52 -0.59
N THR A 66 4.11 34.56 -1.71
CA THR A 66 3.28 33.42 -2.17
C THR A 66 4.12 32.18 -2.48
N ASN A 67 5.32 32.36 -3.02
CA ASN A 67 6.23 31.26 -3.35
C ASN A 67 6.81 30.60 -2.09
N ILE A 68 7.16 31.41 -1.08
CA ILE A 68 7.57 30.89 0.24
C ILE A 68 6.42 30.11 0.89
N LEU A 69 5.20 30.66 0.89
CA LEU A 69 4.04 29.97 1.46
C LEU A 69 3.77 28.65 0.76
N THR A 70 3.86 28.63 -0.57
CA THR A 70 3.70 27.40 -1.37
C THR A 70 4.74 26.35 -0.99
N GLY A 71 6.01 26.73 -0.86
CA GLY A 71 7.07 25.83 -0.42
C GLY A 71 6.87 25.31 1.00
N LEU A 72 6.38 26.15 1.92
CA LEU A 72 6.02 25.73 3.28
C LEU A 72 4.87 24.71 3.30
N VAL A 73 3.87 24.90 2.44
CA VAL A 73 2.77 23.92 2.25
C VAL A 73 3.35 22.59 1.73
N TRP A 74 4.25 22.64 0.74
CA TRP A 74 4.87 21.44 0.18
C TRP A 74 5.75 20.67 1.19
N LEU A 75 6.41 21.38 2.11
CA LEU A 75 7.15 20.78 3.22
C LEU A 75 6.25 20.25 4.34
N THR A 76 5.06 20.82 4.52
CA THR A 76 4.10 20.38 5.55
C THR A 76 3.40 19.09 5.12
N ILE A 77 3.09 18.94 3.83
CA ILE A 77 2.44 17.75 3.28
C ILE A 77 3.51 16.68 2.97
N ARG A 78 4.23 16.19 3.99
CA ARG A 78 5.14 15.06 3.79
C ARG A 78 4.35 13.76 3.66
N PRO A 79 4.56 12.96 2.60
CA PRO A 79 4.03 11.60 2.57
C PRO A 79 4.67 10.82 3.73
N LYS A 80 3.82 10.28 4.62
CA LYS A 80 4.29 9.49 5.75
C LYS A 80 5.02 8.27 5.20
N SER A 81 6.28 8.09 5.59
CA SER A 81 7.05 6.93 5.16
C SER A 81 6.38 5.66 5.65
N ILE A 82 6.18 4.72 4.72
CA ILE A 82 5.60 3.42 5.01
C ILE A 82 6.70 2.61 5.71
N SER A 83 6.60 2.44 7.03
CA SER A 83 7.50 1.57 7.78
C SER A 83 7.21 0.12 7.39
N VAL A 84 8.14 -0.50 6.66
CA VAL A 84 8.10 -1.94 6.39
C VAL A 84 8.42 -2.65 7.68
N VAL A 85 7.51 -3.50 8.15
CA VAL A 85 7.69 -4.23 9.39
C VAL A 85 7.92 -5.69 9.07
N ASN A 86 9.11 -6.21 9.37
CA ASN A 86 9.38 -7.63 9.13
C ASN A 86 8.39 -8.50 9.92
N PRO A 87 7.66 -9.41 9.26
CA PRO A 87 6.72 -10.29 9.94
C PRO A 87 7.49 -11.18 10.92
N GLN A 88 7.06 -11.18 12.18
CA GLN A 88 7.59 -12.06 13.21
C GLN A 88 6.72 -13.31 13.25
N GLY A 89 7.24 -14.43 12.77
CA GLY A 89 6.54 -15.71 12.73
C GLY A 89 7.38 -16.81 12.10
N VAL A 90 6.77 -17.99 11.94
CA VAL A 90 7.40 -19.18 11.36
C VAL A 90 7.07 -19.25 9.86
N GLU A 91 8.03 -19.61 9.02
CA GLU A 91 7.75 -19.92 7.62
C GLU A 91 6.97 -21.23 7.54
N CYS A 92 5.80 -21.15 6.94
CA CYS A 92 4.84 -22.23 6.86
C CYS A 92 4.66 -22.60 5.40
N TRP A 93 4.75 -23.90 5.14
CA TRP A 93 4.44 -24.49 3.85
C TRP A 93 3.47 -25.64 4.08
N PHE A 94 2.18 -25.36 3.98
CA PHE A 94 1.13 -26.35 4.09
C PHE A 94 0.27 -26.36 2.82
N ILE A 95 0.14 -27.55 2.23
CA ILE A 95 -0.67 -27.81 1.04
C ILE A 95 -1.44 -29.10 1.28
N CYS A 96 -2.74 -29.11 0.99
CA CYS A 96 -3.54 -30.32 1.07
C CYS A 96 -3.06 -31.39 0.08
N SER A 97 -2.77 -32.59 0.59
CA SER A 97 -2.23 -33.73 -0.18
C SER A 97 -3.20 -34.37 -1.19
N HIS A 98 -4.47 -33.93 -1.21
CA HIS A 98 -5.52 -34.49 -2.07
C HIS A 98 -5.75 -33.72 -3.38
N LEU A 99 -4.94 -32.69 -3.65
CA LEU A 99 -5.12 -31.83 -4.82
C LEU A 99 -4.46 -32.43 -6.08
N PRO A 100 -5.09 -32.32 -7.26
CA PRO A 100 -4.45 -32.64 -8.53
C PRO A 100 -3.24 -31.74 -8.80
N ASP A 101 -2.22 -32.27 -9.49
CA ASP A 101 -0.97 -31.56 -9.83
C ASP A 101 -1.20 -30.23 -10.58
N ILE A 102 -2.28 -30.15 -11.35
CA ILE A 102 -2.68 -28.95 -12.09
C ILE A 102 -3.08 -27.84 -11.12
N VAL A 103 -3.92 -28.15 -10.12
CA VAL A 103 -4.38 -27.17 -9.12
C VAL A 103 -3.23 -26.78 -8.19
N PHE A 104 -2.36 -27.73 -7.86
CA PHE A 104 -1.14 -27.47 -7.11
C PHE A 104 -0.24 -26.44 -7.81
N SER A 105 0.03 -26.66 -9.10
CA SER A 105 0.86 -25.75 -9.91
C SER A 105 0.26 -24.36 -10.00
N GLU A 106 -1.06 -24.26 -10.11
CA GLU A 106 -1.80 -23.00 -10.16
C GLU A 106 -1.75 -22.22 -8.83
N LEU A 107 -1.90 -22.92 -7.70
CA LEU A 107 -1.78 -22.33 -6.36
C LEU A 107 -0.35 -21.82 -6.10
N LEU A 108 0.66 -22.60 -6.49
CA LEU A 108 2.06 -22.20 -6.36
C LEU A 108 2.37 -21.00 -7.27
N TRP A 109 1.90 -21.02 -8.51
CA TRP A 109 2.02 -19.89 -9.44
C TRP A 109 1.35 -18.63 -8.90
N ALA A 110 0.17 -18.75 -8.28
CA ALA A 110 -0.51 -17.62 -7.66
C ALA A 110 0.29 -17.05 -6.49
N TRP A 111 0.86 -17.90 -5.64
CA TRP A 111 1.76 -17.48 -4.56
C TRP A 111 2.98 -16.74 -5.10
N GLU A 112 3.70 -17.31 -6.06
CA GLU A 112 4.90 -16.69 -6.64
C GLU A 112 4.57 -15.36 -7.33
N SER A 113 3.43 -15.30 -8.04
CA SER A 113 2.96 -14.09 -8.71
C SER A 113 2.59 -12.99 -7.73
N LEU A 114 1.97 -13.34 -6.60
CA LEU A 114 1.63 -12.39 -5.54
C LEU A 114 2.89 -11.95 -4.79
N SER A 115 3.73 -12.88 -4.34
CA SER A 115 4.93 -12.58 -3.57
C SER A 115 5.97 -11.78 -4.38
N GLY A 116 6.07 -12.02 -5.69
CA GLY A 116 7.00 -11.32 -6.58
C GLY A 116 6.58 -9.90 -6.94
N VAL A 117 5.27 -9.63 -7.04
CA VAL A 117 4.74 -8.33 -7.51
C VAL A 117 4.24 -7.45 -6.37
N THR A 118 3.80 -8.05 -5.26
CA THR A 118 3.17 -7.33 -4.15
C THR A 118 3.93 -7.55 -2.84
N ARG A 119 3.63 -6.75 -1.81
CA ARG A 119 4.18 -6.90 -0.46
C ARG A 119 3.47 -7.99 0.36
N CYS A 120 3.09 -9.09 -0.29
CA CYS A 120 2.49 -10.25 0.35
C CYS A 120 3.55 -11.06 1.10
N ARG A 121 3.32 -11.33 2.38
CA ARG A 121 4.16 -12.19 3.21
C ARG A 121 3.48 -13.47 3.68
N SER A 122 2.15 -13.50 3.63
CA SER A 122 1.35 -14.64 4.06
C SER A 122 0.16 -14.81 3.12
N LEU A 123 -0.09 -16.03 2.66
CA LEU A 123 -1.23 -16.39 1.82
C LEU A 123 -1.92 -17.61 2.41
N VAL A 124 -3.22 -17.50 2.59
CA VAL A 124 -4.07 -18.61 3.04
C VAL A 124 -5.25 -18.73 2.09
N VAL A 125 -5.49 -19.93 1.58
CA VAL A 125 -6.63 -20.25 0.71
C VAL A 125 -7.50 -21.26 1.44
N VAL A 126 -8.75 -20.88 1.69
CA VAL A 126 -9.78 -21.74 2.28
C VAL A 126 -10.88 -21.93 1.27
N TYR A 127 -11.31 -23.16 1.07
CA TYR A 127 -12.36 -23.52 0.12
C TYR A 127 -13.20 -24.66 0.69
N ASP A 128 -14.52 -24.55 0.59
CA ASP A 128 -15.50 -25.50 1.13
C ASP A 128 -15.23 -25.86 2.61
N CYS A 129 -14.94 -24.85 3.43
CA CYS A 129 -14.58 -24.99 4.85
C CYS A 129 -13.33 -25.84 5.12
N ARG A 130 -12.43 -26.00 4.14
CA ARG A 130 -11.13 -26.66 4.29
C ARG A 130 -10.00 -25.72 3.90
N CYS A 131 -8.92 -25.72 4.68
CA CYS A 131 -7.71 -24.99 4.32
C CYS A 131 -6.97 -25.77 3.24
N ILE A 132 -6.91 -25.24 2.02
CA ILE A 132 -6.24 -25.86 0.87
C ILE A 132 -4.76 -25.52 0.88
N LEU A 133 -4.44 -24.27 1.20
CA LEU A 133 -3.12 -23.68 1.08
C LEU A 133 -2.85 -22.74 2.26
N GLN A 134 -1.70 -22.88 2.89
CA GLN A 134 -1.14 -21.89 3.81
C GLN A 134 0.36 -21.79 3.53
N ILE A 135 0.77 -20.68 2.92
CA ILE A 135 2.16 -20.41 2.53
C ILE A 135 2.59 -19.05 3.06
N GLY A 136 3.85 -18.95 3.48
CA GLY A 136 4.50 -17.72 3.91
C GLY A 136 4.66 -17.68 5.43
N VAL A 137 4.62 -16.50 6.03
CA VAL A 137 4.86 -16.35 7.47
C VAL A 137 3.54 -16.51 8.24
N ALA A 138 3.41 -17.51 9.10
CA ALA A 138 2.24 -17.67 9.98
C ALA A 138 2.59 -17.35 11.43
N ALA A 139 1.57 -17.21 12.27
CA ALA A 139 1.76 -17.10 13.71
C ALA A 139 2.44 -18.36 14.26
N GLU A 140 3.38 -18.17 15.17
CA GLU A 140 4.03 -19.24 15.92
C GLU A 140 3.03 -19.83 16.93
N SER A 141 2.79 -21.13 16.84
CA SER A 141 2.05 -21.90 17.84
C SER A 141 2.96 -22.21 19.04
N VAL A 142 2.37 -22.65 20.16
CA VAL A 142 3.06 -23.01 21.42
C VAL A 142 4.18 -24.06 21.22
N ASN A 143 4.15 -24.79 20.10
CA ASN A 143 5.14 -25.81 19.73
C ASN A 143 6.22 -25.34 18.74
N ASN A 144 6.37 -24.03 18.49
CA ASN A 144 7.22 -23.46 17.42
C ASN A 144 6.85 -23.92 16.00
N GLU A 145 5.64 -24.45 15.84
CA GLU A 145 5.09 -24.84 14.55
C GLU A 145 4.11 -23.78 14.03
N ALA A 146 3.89 -23.78 12.72
CA ALA A 146 2.84 -23.03 12.06
C ALA A 146 1.48 -23.21 12.77
N LEU A 147 0.83 -22.12 13.20
CA LEU A 147 -0.56 -22.25 13.65
C LEU A 147 -1.43 -22.65 12.45
N ALA A 148 -1.90 -23.90 12.46
CA ALA A 148 -2.77 -24.43 11.41
C ALA A 148 -4.08 -23.64 11.33
N VAL A 149 -4.49 -23.30 10.12
CA VAL A 149 -5.73 -22.56 9.87
C VAL A 149 -6.95 -23.44 10.19
N ASP A 150 -7.68 -23.06 11.24
CA ASP A 150 -8.98 -23.65 11.56
C ASP A 150 -10.07 -23.04 10.65
N ALA A 151 -10.26 -23.68 9.49
CA ALA A 151 -11.22 -23.25 8.49
C ALA A 151 -12.68 -23.20 9.00
N ALA A 152 -13.02 -23.98 10.04
CA ALA A 152 -14.35 -23.95 10.65
C ALA A 152 -14.57 -22.68 11.49
N LYS A 153 -13.55 -22.21 12.21
CA LYS A 153 -13.63 -20.93 12.93
C LYS A 153 -13.63 -19.72 11.99
N LEU A 154 -12.86 -19.78 10.91
CA LEU A 154 -12.84 -18.74 9.88
C LEU A 154 -14.19 -18.57 9.19
N THR A 155 -14.84 -19.67 8.82
CA THR A 155 -16.14 -19.65 8.13
C THR A 155 -17.29 -19.18 9.01
N GLN A 156 -17.14 -19.30 10.34
CA GLN A 156 -18.06 -18.73 11.33
C GLN A 156 -17.79 -17.25 11.62
N GLY A 157 -16.63 -16.71 11.20
CA GLY A 157 -16.25 -15.32 11.42
C GLY A 157 -17.16 -14.33 10.70
N SER A 158 -17.39 -13.18 11.34
CA SER A 158 -18.21 -12.11 10.77
C SER A 158 -17.57 -11.51 9.51
N LEU A 159 -16.23 -11.49 9.45
CA LEU A 159 -15.45 -11.06 8.30
C LEU A 159 -15.68 -11.94 7.07
N TYR A 160 -15.69 -13.26 7.24
CA TYR A 160 -15.91 -14.22 6.15
C TYR A 160 -17.32 -14.06 5.57
N GLN A 161 -18.33 -14.01 6.44
CA GLN A 161 -19.72 -13.86 6.01
C GLN A 161 -19.95 -12.51 5.31
N ALA A 162 -19.32 -11.44 5.78
CA ALA A 162 -19.38 -10.14 5.13
C ALA A 162 -18.72 -10.16 3.75
N ALA A 163 -17.53 -10.76 3.62
CA ALA A 163 -16.81 -10.85 2.35
C ALA A 163 -17.58 -11.67 1.31
N ILE A 164 -18.16 -12.81 1.70
CA ILE A 164 -18.97 -13.64 0.79
C ILE A 164 -20.29 -12.95 0.43
N LYS A 165 -21.02 -12.38 1.39
CA LYS A 165 -22.27 -11.65 1.10
C LYS A 165 -22.05 -10.45 0.19
N SER A 166 -20.91 -9.78 0.35
CA SER A 166 -20.55 -8.63 -0.47
C SER A 166 -20.05 -9.03 -1.86
N ALA A 167 -19.66 -10.31 -2.06
CA ALA A 167 -19.02 -10.83 -3.27
C ALA A 167 -17.85 -9.95 -3.77
N SER A 168 -17.23 -9.19 -2.86
CA SER A 168 -16.24 -8.17 -3.17
C SER A 168 -15.08 -8.22 -2.20
N GLN A 169 -13.90 -7.86 -2.69
CA GLN A 169 -12.69 -7.80 -1.88
C GLN A 169 -12.87 -6.91 -0.66
N SER A 170 -12.55 -7.42 0.53
CA SER A 170 -12.53 -6.65 1.77
C SER A 170 -11.09 -6.30 2.13
N TYR A 171 -10.78 -5.00 2.12
CA TYR A 171 -9.44 -4.50 2.41
C TYR A 171 -9.34 -3.91 3.81
N LEU A 172 -8.55 -4.57 4.67
CA LEU A 172 -8.21 -4.10 6.01
C LEU A 172 -6.83 -3.43 5.97
N ALA A 173 -6.85 -2.10 5.80
CA ALA A 173 -5.64 -1.29 5.64
C ALA A 173 -4.75 -1.19 6.89
N ASN A 174 -5.33 -1.40 8.07
CA ASN A 174 -4.61 -1.46 9.35
C ASN A 174 -5.29 -2.49 10.27
N LEU A 175 -4.69 -3.67 10.38
CA LEU A 175 -5.22 -4.75 11.19
C LEU A 175 -5.20 -4.42 12.70
N SER A 176 -4.27 -3.57 13.15
CA SER A 176 -4.17 -3.18 14.56
C SER A 176 -5.36 -2.34 15.05
N LEU A 177 -6.04 -1.66 14.14
CA LEU A 177 -7.24 -0.86 14.45
C LEU A 177 -8.54 -1.66 14.30
N TYR A 178 -8.46 -2.90 13.81
CA TYR A 178 -9.64 -3.70 13.54
C TYR A 178 -9.99 -4.61 14.73
N PRO A 179 -11.18 -4.45 15.35
CA PRO A 179 -11.57 -5.22 16.54
C PRO A 179 -11.72 -6.73 16.26
N GLY A 180 -11.96 -7.11 15.00
CA GLY A 180 -12.05 -8.52 14.57
C GLY A 180 -10.70 -9.16 14.24
N ARG A 181 -9.56 -8.55 14.59
CA ARG A 181 -8.23 -9.18 14.45
C ARG A 181 -8.17 -10.56 15.12
N SER A 182 -8.94 -10.75 16.19
CA SER A 182 -9.10 -12.02 16.92
C SER A 182 -9.62 -13.17 16.05
N GLU A 183 -10.33 -12.87 14.96
CA GLU A 183 -10.84 -13.86 14.01
C GLU A 183 -9.73 -14.44 13.10
N LEU A 184 -8.53 -13.84 13.08
CA LEU A 184 -7.40 -14.22 12.23
C LEU A 184 -6.16 -14.64 13.07
N PRO A 185 -6.24 -15.65 13.95
CA PRO A 185 -5.16 -16.02 14.85
C PRO A 185 -3.94 -16.65 14.14
N PHE A 186 -4.12 -17.16 12.92
CA PHE A 186 -3.07 -17.81 12.12
C PHE A 186 -2.13 -16.81 11.43
N LEU A 187 -2.49 -15.53 11.37
CA LEU A 187 -1.62 -14.50 10.83
C LEU A 187 -0.64 -14.00 11.90
N PRO A 188 0.61 -13.66 11.52
CA PRO A 188 1.59 -13.09 12.44
C PRO A 188 1.05 -11.91 13.23
N LEU A 189 1.43 -11.78 14.50
CA LEU A 189 1.01 -10.67 15.36
C LEU A 189 1.41 -9.29 14.81
N ASN A 190 2.40 -9.27 13.92
CA ASN A 190 2.93 -8.05 13.32
C ASN A 190 2.38 -7.77 11.91
N THR A 191 1.33 -8.50 11.48
CA THR A 191 0.67 -8.27 10.20
C THR A 191 -0.01 -6.90 10.20
N GLN A 192 0.32 -6.08 9.20
CA GLN A 192 -0.12 -4.68 9.17
C GLN A 192 -1.38 -4.48 8.35
N ALA A 193 -1.49 -5.16 7.21
CA ALA A 193 -2.64 -5.08 6.32
C ALA A 193 -3.11 -6.48 5.91
N VAL A 194 -4.42 -6.63 5.71
CA VAL A 194 -5.02 -7.90 5.27
C VAL A 194 -5.99 -7.63 4.12
N ILE A 195 -5.94 -8.47 3.10
CA ILE A 195 -6.94 -8.53 2.05
C ILE A 195 -7.67 -9.86 2.14
N LEU A 196 -8.99 -9.78 2.14
CA LEU A 196 -9.90 -10.91 2.05
C LEU A 196 -10.54 -10.89 0.66
N GLN A 197 -10.19 -11.85 -0.18
CA GLN A 197 -10.71 -11.99 -1.54
C GLN A 197 -11.62 -13.22 -1.59
N PRO A 198 -12.95 -13.06 -1.80
CA PRO A 198 -13.83 -14.22 -2.00
C PRO A 198 -13.48 -14.96 -3.30
N LEU A 199 -13.60 -16.28 -3.28
CA LEU A 199 -13.51 -17.19 -4.43
C LEU A 199 -14.89 -17.80 -4.65
N GLY A 200 -15.68 -17.18 -5.53
CA GLY A 200 -17.07 -17.54 -5.74
C GLY A 200 -17.88 -17.54 -4.44
N ASP A 201 -18.79 -18.50 -4.30
CA ASP A 201 -19.66 -18.64 -3.12
C ASP A 201 -19.07 -19.52 -2.00
N LYS A 202 -17.97 -20.22 -2.27
CA LYS A 202 -17.50 -21.34 -1.42
C LYS A 202 -16.07 -21.21 -0.92
N GLY A 203 -15.32 -20.20 -1.35
CA GLY A 203 -13.95 -20.01 -0.94
C GLY A 203 -13.60 -18.58 -0.59
N ILE A 204 -12.46 -18.44 0.07
CA ILE A 204 -11.84 -17.17 0.41
C ILE A 204 -10.33 -17.31 0.36
N VAL A 205 -9.67 -16.27 -0.12
CA VAL A 205 -8.23 -16.06 0.00
C VAL A 205 -7.99 -14.96 1.01
N VAL A 206 -7.12 -15.24 1.97
CA VAL A 206 -6.63 -14.30 2.97
C VAL A 206 -5.18 -13.98 2.66
N ILE A 207 -4.87 -12.71 2.49
CA ILE A 207 -3.54 -12.22 2.13
C ILE A 207 -3.07 -11.28 3.22
N GLY A 208 -1.91 -11.57 3.81
CA GLY A 208 -1.24 -10.75 4.82
C GLY A 208 -0.09 -9.93 4.23
N GLY A 209 -0.10 -8.63 4.53
CA GLY A 209 0.94 -7.66 4.16
C GLY A 209 1.72 -7.14 5.36
N ASP A 210 3.00 -6.82 5.12
CA ASP A 210 3.96 -6.32 6.12
C ASP A 210 3.95 -4.79 6.31
N THR A 211 3.06 -4.09 5.59
CA THR A 211 2.99 -2.64 5.53
C THR A 211 1.56 -2.13 5.70
N ILE A 212 1.39 -1.07 6.51
CA ILE A 212 0.10 -0.39 6.67
C ILE A 212 -0.23 0.31 5.36
N ARG A 213 -1.44 0.11 4.82
CA ARG A 213 -1.83 0.64 3.51
C ARG A 213 -0.90 0.21 2.35
N GLY A 214 -0.26 -0.95 2.48
CA GLY A 214 0.76 -1.43 1.53
C GLY A 214 0.24 -1.87 0.16
N PHE A 215 -1.07 -2.07 0.02
CA PHE A 215 -1.69 -2.55 -1.23
C PHE A 215 -2.29 -1.40 -2.01
N THR A 216 -1.71 -1.13 -3.18
CA THR A 216 -2.21 -0.13 -4.13
C THR A 216 -3.50 -0.61 -4.81
N SER A 217 -4.21 0.28 -5.50
CA SER A 217 -5.38 -0.10 -6.30
C SER A 217 -5.04 -1.12 -7.39
N SER A 218 -3.85 -1.02 -7.97
CA SER A 218 -3.34 -1.98 -8.95
C SER A 218 -3.11 -3.35 -8.31
N ASP A 219 -2.55 -3.40 -7.09
CA ASP A 219 -2.34 -4.66 -6.37
C ASP A 219 -3.67 -5.33 -6.01
N GLN A 220 -4.67 -4.54 -5.60
CA GLN A 220 -6.02 -5.04 -5.31
C GLN A 220 -6.69 -5.61 -6.57
N ALA A 221 -6.60 -4.92 -7.70
CA ALA A 221 -7.10 -5.43 -8.98
C ALA A 221 -6.37 -6.72 -9.41
N TRP A 222 -5.05 -6.78 -9.21
CA TRP A 222 -4.25 -7.98 -9.48
C TRP A 222 -4.66 -9.17 -8.61
N ILE A 223 -4.87 -8.95 -7.31
CA ILE A 223 -5.37 -9.96 -6.37
C ILE A 223 -6.76 -10.46 -6.80
N THR A 224 -7.64 -9.56 -7.22
CA THR A 224 -8.98 -9.93 -7.72
C THR A 224 -8.88 -10.85 -8.93
N LEU A 225 -8.05 -10.50 -9.93
CA LEU A 225 -7.83 -11.31 -11.14
C LEU A 225 -7.24 -12.69 -10.83
N ILE A 226 -6.26 -12.76 -9.91
CA ILE A 226 -5.71 -14.03 -9.45
C ILE A 226 -6.79 -14.84 -8.74
N GLY A 227 -7.62 -14.19 -7.91
CA GLY A 227 -8.76 -14.82 -7.25
C GLY A 227 -9.74 -15.44 -8.24
N GLU A 228 -10.15 -14.71 -9.28
CA GLU A 228 -11.04 -15.23 -10.33
C GLU A 228 -10.42 -16.43 -11.07
N LYS A 229 -9.12 -16.38 -11.37
CA LYS A 229 -8.41 -17.51 -12.00
C LYS A 229 -8.38 -18.73 -11.08
N LEU A 230 -8.08 -18.54 -9.81
CA LEU A 230 -8.06 -19.60 -8.80
C LEU A 230 -9.45 -20.21 -8.62
N ASP A 231 -10.49 -19.37 -8.57
CA ASP A 231 -11.88 -19.82 -8.48
C ASP A 231 -12.26 -20.70 -9.68
N ALA A 232 -11.93 -20.28 -10.90
CA ALA A 232 -12.18 -21.08 -12.10
C ALA A 232 -11.43 -22.43 -12.09
N SER A 233 -10.21 -22.48 -11.55
CA SER A 233 -9.43 -23.71 -11.42
C SER A 233 -9.99 -24.65 -10.34
N LEU A 234 -10.40 -24.10 -9.19
CA LEU A 234 -10.99 -24.85 -8.08
C LEU A 234 -12.41 -25.34 -8.41
N ALA A 235 -13.22 -24.53 -9.09
CA ALA A 235 -14.56 -24.91 -9.54
C ALA A 235 -14.52 -26.11 -10.52
N LYS A 236 -13.53 -26.14 -11.43
CA LYS A 236 -13.30 -27.28 -12.33
C LYS A 236 -12.96 -28.55 -11.56
N TYR A 237 -12.12 -28.45 -10.53
CA TYR A 237 -11.77 -29.59 -9.69
C TYR A 237 -12.98 -30.19 -8.97
N VAL A 238 -13.80 -29.36 -8.31
CA VAL A 238 -15.03 -29.82 -7.60
C VAL A 238 -16.03 -30.47 -8.55
N THR A 239 -16.11 -29.98 -9.79
CA THR A 239 -17.01 -30.54 -10.80
C THR A 239 -16.52 -31.89 -11.31
N ASN A 240 -15.20 -32.12 -11.31
CA ASN A 240 -14.58 -33.36 -11.80
C ASN A 240 -14.57 -34.48 -10.74
N GLU A 241 -14.79 -34.16 -9.47
CA GLU A 241 -15.01 -35.14 -8.38
C GLU A 241 -16.48 -35.58 -8.22
N ARG A 242 -17.42 -34.99 -8.97
CA ARG A 242 -18.83 -35.40 -9.02
C ARG A 242 -19.13 -36.24 -10.25
#